data_AF-A0A542DPR6-F1
#
_entry.id   AF-A0A542DPR6-F1
#
_cell.length_a   1.000
_cell.length_b   1.000
_cell.length_c   1.000
_cell.angle_alpha   90.00
_cell.angle_beta   90.00
_cell.angle_gamma   90.00
#
_symmetry.space_group_name_H-M   'P 1'
#
loop_
_entity.id
_entity.type
_entity.pdbx_description
1 polymer ?
#
loop_
_entity_poly.entity_id
_entity_poly.type
_entity_poly.pdbx_seq_one_letter_code
_entity_poly.pdbx_strand_id
1 'polypeptide(L)'
;MLTAYIAAPLFCEAEKTFNLAVDAALRAADIDTYLPQRDGGEGVAMVAAGADPVQVRQHLFTADVNAVRRCDLLVMLLDGRVPDEGACVELGLAYAWGKPCFGLQTDTRRFVGQSNNLMIDSILTVTTSTLDELVAEINQYFLVLPTVVA
;
A
#
# COMPACT_ATOMS: atom_id res chain seq x y z
N MET A 1 -3.97 -17.83 0.35
CA MET A 1 -2.99 -17.03 1.12
C MET A 1 -3.44 -15.60 1.00
N LEU A 2 -3.43 -14.82 2.08
CA LEU A 2 -3.85 -13.42 2.05
C LEU A 2 -2.89 -12.62 1.17
N THR A 3 -3.41 -11.67 0.40
CA THR A 3 -2.61 -10.83 -0.50
C THR A 3 -2.78 -9.34 -0.17
N ALA A 4 -1.67 -8.62 -0.02
CA ALA A 4 -1.65 -7.19 0.30
C ALA A 4 -1.10 -6.36 -0.86
N TYR A 5 -1.80 -5.29 -1.23
CA TYR A 5 -1.25 -4.25 -2.09
C TYR A 5 -0.49 -3.22 -1.25
N ILE A 6 0.79 -2.96 -1.55
CA ILE A 6 1.58 -1.94 -0.85
C ILE A 6 1.53 -0.63 -1.64
N ALA A 7 0.76 0.33 -1.14
CA ALA A 7 0.62 1.68 -1.68
C ALA A 7 1.64 2.62 -1.00
N ALA A 8 2.67 3.02 -1.74
CA ALA A 8 3.76 3.85 -1.22
C ALA A 8 4.43 4.62 -2.36
N PRO A 9 5.03 5.80 -2.09
CA PRO A 9 5.95 6.41 -3.04
C PRO A 9 7.13 5.47 -3.31
N LEU A 10 7.68 5.52 -4.52
CA LEU A 10 8.76 4.63 -4.98
C LEU A 10 9.77 5.34 -5.87
N PHE A 11 9.97 6.64 -5.67
CA PHE A 11 10.68 7.51 -6.60
C PHE A 11 12.13 7.78 -6.19
N CYS A 12 12.49 7.48 -4.94
CA CYS A 12 13.88 7.51 -4.48
C CYS A 12 14.31 6.22 -3.78
N GLU A 13 15.62 6.03 -3.64
CA GLU A 13 16.21 4.83 -3.05
C GLU A 13 15.74 4.56 -1.61
N ALA A 14 15.57 5.62 -0.81
CA ALA A 14 15.10 5.48 0.57
C ALA A 14 13.67 4.92 0.62
N GLU A 15 12.76 5.44 -0.21
CA GLU A 15 11.40 4.95 -0.35
C GLU A 15 11.40 3.49 -0.82
N LYS A 16 12.09 3.19 -1.92
CA LYS A 16 12.15 1.83 -2.48
C LYS A 16 12.71 0.81 -1.50
N THR A 17 13.74 1.19 -0.74
CA THR A 17 14.37 0.33 0.27
C THR A 17 13.40 0.05 1.42
N PHE A 18 12.70 1.08 1.89
CA PHE A 18 11.74 0.90 2.98
C PHE A 18 10.53 0.06 2.55
N ASN A 19 10.02 0.27 1.32
CA ASN A 19 8.95 -0.54 0.75
C ASN A 19 9.31 -2.04 0.71
N LEU A 20 10.57 -2.38 0.40
CA LEU A 20 11.06 -3.76 0.45
C LEU A 20 11.12 -4.33 1.87
N ALA A 21 11.37 -3.50 2.89
CA ALA A 21 11.31 -3.93 4.28
C ALA A 21 9.86 -4.24 4.71
N VAL A 22 8.90 -3.42 4.26
CA VAL A 22 7.46 -3.68 4.48
C VAL A 22 7.04 -4.98 3.80
N ASP A 23 7.42 -5.15 2.53
CA ASP A 23 7.20 -6.38 1.76
C ASP A 23 7.72 -7.62 2.49
N ALA A 24 8.98 -7.57 2.93
CA ALA A 24 9.60 -8.68 3.65
C ALA A 24 8.88 -9.01 4.97
N ALA A 25 8.46 -8.00 5.74
CA ALA A 25 7.74 -8.19 6.99
C ALA A 25 6.37 -8.86 6.78
N LEU A 26 5.61 -8.41 5.78
CA LEU A 26 4.31 -9.02 5.45
C LEU A 26 4.48 -10.46 4.96
N ARG A 27 5.44 -10.71 4.07
CA ARG A 27 5.72 -12.06 3.54
C ARG A 27 6.21 -13.03 4.61
N ALA A 28 6.99 -12.55 5.58
CA ALA A 28 7.42 -13.36 6.73
C ALA A 28 6.25 -13.76 7.65
N ALA A 29 5.12 -13.06 7.56
CA ALA A 29 3.88 -13.35 8.26
C ALA A 29 2.85 -14.12 7.40
N ASP A 30 3.29 -14.80 6.34
CA ASP A 30 2.43 -15.55 5.41
C ASP A 30 1.38 -14.70 4.66
N ILE A 31 1.64 -13.40 4.52
CA ILE A 31 0.86 -12.47 3.70
C ILE A 31 1.64 -12.22 2.41
N ASP A 32 1.13 -12.73 1.29
CA ASP A 32 1.73 -12.44 -0.02
C ASP A 32 1.46 -10.98 -0.41
N THR A 33 2.25 -10.45 -1.33
CA THR A 33 2.30 -9.01 -1.59
C THR A 33 2.31 -8.71 -3.07
N TYR A 34 1.64 -7.63 -3.45
CA TYR A 34 1.90 -6.91 -4.68
C TYR A 34 2.59 -5.59 -4.33
N LEU A 35 3.80 -5.41 -4.86
CA LEU A 35 4.63 -4.24 -4.65
C LEU A 35 4.91 -3.59 -6.02
N PRO A 36 4.35 -2.39 -6.33
CA PRO A 36 4.40 -1.82 -7.69
C PRO A 36 5.81 -1.72 -8.29
N GLN A 37 6.81 -1.29 -7.50
CA GLN A 37 8.21 -1.22 -7.94
C GLN A 37 8.82 -2.57 -8.34
N ARG A 38 8.30 -3.69 -7.81
CA ARG A 38 8.75 -5.05 -8.13
C ARG A 38 7.92 -5.66 -9.25
N ASP A 39 6.60 -5.54 -9.15
CA ASP A 39 5.66 -6.34 -9.96
C ASP A 39 5.09 -5.58 -11.16
N GLY A 40 4.95 -4.25 -11.05
CA GLY A 40 4.51 -3.37 -12.14
C GLY A 40 5.66 -2.83 -12.98
N GLY A 41 6.84 -2.71 -12.39
CA GLY A 41 8.05 -2.17 -13.01
C GLY A 41 8.09 -0.64 -13.02
N GLU A 42 9.16 -0.07 -13.59
CA GLU A 42 9.42 1.37 -13.57
C GLU A 42 9.23 2.01 -14.94
N GLY A 43 8.29 2.97 -15.05
CA GLY A 43 7.99 3.64 -16.31
C GLY A 43 9.20 4.34 -16.95
N VAL A 44 10.10 4.90 -16.13
CA VAL A 44 11.35 5.52 -16.62
C VAL A 44 12.23 4.49 -17.34
N ALA A 45 12.36 3.29 -16.78
CA ALA A 45 13.15 2.22 -17.40
C ALA A 45 12.49 1.72 -18.69
N MET A 46 11.16 1.58 -18.72
CA MET A 46 10.43 1.16 -19.92
C MET A 46 10.59 2.16 -21.07
N VAL A 47 10.47 3.46 -20.78
CA VAL A 47 10.66 4.52 -21.78
C VAL A 47 12.11 4.58 -22.26
N ALA A 48 13.08 4.44 -21.35
CA ALA A 48 14.51 4.37 -21.71
C ALA A 48 14.82 3.16 -22.62
N ALA A 49 14.08 2.06 -22.49
CA ALA A 49 14.15 0.90 -23.37
C ALA A 49 13.41 1.08 -24.71
N GLY A 50 12.82 2.25 -24.97
CA GLY A 50 12.18 2.61 -26.24
C GLY A 50 10.66 2.42 -26.28
N ALA A 51 10.01 2.14 -25.15
CA ALA A 51 8.55 2.06 -25.09
C ALA A 51 7.90 3.44 -25.23
N ASP A 52 6.73 3.50 -25.85
CA ASP A 52 5.96 4.73 -25.99
C ASP A 52 5.46 5.23 -24.61
N PRO A 53 5.75 6.49 -24.20
CA PRO A 53 5.37 7.00 -22.89
C PRO A 53 3.86 6.97 -22.61
N VAL A 54 3.00 7.15 -23.62
CA VAL A 54 1.55 7.14 -23.43
C VAL A 54 1.07 5.72 -23.13
N GLN A 55 1.58 4.75 -23.88
CA GLN A 55 1.30 3.32 -23.64
C GLN A 55 1.82 2.86 -22.28
N VAL A 56 3.04 3.27 -21.88
CA VAL A 56 3.61 2.94 -20.56
C VAL A 56 2.72 3.48 -19.44
N ARG A 57 2.27 4.73 -19.51
CA ARG A 57 1.39 5.32 -18.49
C ARG A 57 0.06 4.57 -18.39
N GLN A 58 -0.56 4.24 -19.53
CA GLN A 58 -1.82 3.50 -19.53
C GLN A 58 -1.65 2.07 -19.01
N HIS A 59 -0.53 1.43 -19.36
CA HIS A 59 -0.19 0.10 -18.88
C HIS A 59 -0.03 0.06 -17.36
N LEU A 60 0.81 0.94 -16.80
CA LEU A 60 1.05 1.02 -15.35
C LEU A 60 -0.24 1.34 -14.59
N PHE A 61 -0.99 2.35 -15.03
CA PHE A 61 -2.29 2.66 -14.44
C PHE A 61 -3.23 1.45 -14.42
N THR A 62 -3.33 0.73 -15.52
CA THR A 62 -4.18 -0.47 -15.62
C THR A 62 -3.65 -1.60 -14.74
N ALA A 63 -2.33 -1.76 -14.64
CA ALA A 63 -1.70 -2.77 -13.79
C ALA A 63 -2.02 -2.51 -12.31
N ASP A 64 -1.83 -1.28 -11.85
CA ASP A 64 -2.04 -0.87 -10.44
C ASP A 64 -3.52 -0.97 -10.05
N VAL A 65 -4.44 -0.43 -10.87
CA VAL A 65 -5.89 -0.55 -10.65
C VAL A 65 -6.32 -2.00 -10.53
N ASN A 66 -5.82 -2.87 -11.41
CA ASN A 66 -6.14 -4.30 -11.38
C ASN A 66 -5.48 -5.00 -10.19
N ALA A 67 -4.27 -4.61 -9.79
CA ALA A 67 -3.58 -5.17 -8.64
C ALA A 67 -4.31 -4.83 -7.33
N VAL A 68 -4.64 -3.55 -7.12
CA VAL A 68 -5.49 -3.12 -6.00
C VAL A 68 -6.80 -3.92 -5.98
N ARG A 69 -7.45 -4.11 -7.14
CA ARG A 69 -8.71 -4.87 -7.24
C ARG A 69 -8.55 -6.34 -6.83
N ARG A 70 -7.43 -6.97 -7.15
CA ARG A 70 -7.18 -8.40 -6.87
C ARG A 70 -6.71 -8.68 -5.44
N CYS A 71 -5.93 -7.76 -4.84
CA CYS A 71 -5.42 -7.96 -3.49
C CYS A 71 -6.54 -7.96 -2.44
N ASP A 72 -6.39 -8.70 -1.35
CA ASP A 72 -7.42 -8.81 -0.31
C ASP A 72 -7.48 -7.57 0.60
N LEU A 73 -6.34 -6.91 0.80
CA LEU A 73 -6.20 -5.69 1.60
C LEU A 73 -5.22 -4.70 0.95
N LEU A 74 -5.21 -3.47 1.47
CA LEU A 74 -4.23 -2.45 1.11
C LEU A 74 -3.44 -2.01 2.35
N VAL A 75 -2.12 -1.89 2.20
CA VAL A 75 -1.23 -1.25 3.17
C VAL A 75 -0.72 0.04 2.56
N MET A 76 -0.99 1.18 3.21
CA MET A 76 -0.52 2.49 2.77
C MET A 76 0.62 2.98 3.66
N LEU A 77 1.73 3.40 3.05
CA LEU A 77 2.78 4.14 3.76
C LEU A 77 2.44 5.63 3.75
N LEU A 78 2.29 6.19 4.94
CA LEU A 78 1.78 7.54 5.18
C LEU A 78 2.89 8.57 5.41
N ASP A 79 4.14 8.13 5.46
CA ASP A 79 5.28 9.00 5.72
C ASP A 79 5.52 9.99 4.58
N GLY A 80 5.95 11.20 4.94
CA GLY A 80 6.09 12.32 4.04
C GLY A 80 5.47 13.59 4.63
N ARG A 81 5.74 14.73 3.98
CA ARG A 81 5.07 16.00 4.37
C ARG A 81 3.56 15.90 4.19
N VAL A 82 3.15 15.24 3.12
CA VAL A 82 1.78 14.82 2.82
C VAL A 82 1.87 13.40 2.24
N PRO A 83 0.83 12.55 2.43
CA PRO A 83 0.79 11.26 1.77
C PRO A 83 0.84 11.38 0.25
N ASP A 84 1.46 10.42 -0.41
CA ASP A 84 1.62 10.38 -1.88
C ASP A 84 0.26 10.40 -2.59
N GLU A 85 0.12 11.24 -3.62
CA GLU A 85 -1.17 11.39 -4.31
C GLU A 85 -1.61 10.12 -5.06
N GLY A 86 -0.68 9.32 -5.59
CA GLY A 86 -0.99 8.05 -6.25
C GLY A 86 -1.52 7.03 -5.24
N ALA A 87 -0.81 6.89 -4.12
CA ALA A 87 -1.23 6.04 -3.01
C ALA A 87 -2.59 6.45 -2.43
N CYS A 88 -2.90 7.75 -2.39
CA CYS A 88 -4.24 8.23 -1.98
C CYS A 88 -5.35 7.77 -2.93
N VAL A 89 -5.11 7.75 -4.24
CA VAL A 89 -6.07 7.26 -5.24
C VAL A 89 -6.29 5.75 -5.06
N GLU A 90 -5.21 4.99 -4.89
CA GLU A 90 -5.25 3.55 -4.65
C GLU A 90 -6.00 3.19 -3.37
N LEU A 91 -5.74 3.93 -2.29
CA LEU A 91 -6.45 3.80 -1.01
C LEU A 91 -7.96 4.04 -1.20
N GLY A 92 -8.35 5.08 -1.95
CA GLY A 92 -9.75 5.36 -2.26
C GLY A 92 -10.42 4.24 -3.08
N LEU A 93 -9.71 3.68 -4.07
CA LEU A 93 -10.19 2.52 -4.85
C LEU A 93 -10.40 1.29 -3.97
N ALA A 94 -9.43 0.99 -3.09
CA ALA A 94 -9.52 -0.15 -2.18
C ALA A 94 -10.73 -0.02 -1.24
N TYR A 95 -10.90 1.15 -0.61
CA TYR A 95 -12.06 1.43 0.25
C TYR A 95 -13.39 1.30 -0.49
N ALA A 96 -13.50 1.90 -1.68
CA ALA A 96 -14.71 1.83 -2.51
C ALA A 96 -15.06 0.39 -2.93
N TRP A 97 -14.08 -0.51 -2.92
CA TRP A 97 -14.25 -1.94 -3.20
C TRP A 97 -14.38 -2.81 -1.94
N GLY A 98 -14.53 -2.20 -0.76
CA GLY A 98 -14.77 -2.90 0.49
C GLY A 98 -13.54 -3.63 1.05
N LYS A 99 -12.34 -3.24 0.63
CA LYS A 99 -11.09 -3.82 1.13
C LYS A 99 -10.69 -3.14 2.44
N PRO A 100 -10.23 -3.88 3.46
CA PRO A 100 -9.62 -3.26 4.63
C PRO A 100 -8.31 -2.58 4.24
N CYS A 101 -8.09 -1.39 4.80
CA CYS A 101 -6.95 -0.54 4.50
C CYS A 101 -6.17 -0.26 5.78
N PHE A 102 -4.89 -0.57 5.80
CA PHE A 102 -4.01 -0.39 6.96
C PHE A 102 -2.97 0.70 6.67
N GLY A 103 -2.75 1.59 7.62
CA GLY A 103 -1.77 2.66 7.50
C GLY A 103 -0.50 2.33 8.28
N LEU A 104 0.66 2.57 7.68
CA LEU A 104 1.95 2.58 8.38
C LEU A 104 2.49 4.01 8.37
N GLN A 105 2.71 4.59 9.54
CA GLN A 105 3.25 5.93 9.70
C GLN A 105 4.36 5.94 10.74
N THR A 106 5.61 5.96 10.29
CA THR A 106 6.78 5.90 11.19
C THR A 106 7.26 7.29 11.62
N ASP A 107 6.76 8.36 11.01
CA ASP A 107 7.08 9.73 11.37
C ASP A 107 6.68 10.03 12.83
N THR A 108 7.70 10.05 13.69
CA THR A 108 7.53 10.22 15.13
C THR A 108 6.83 11.53 15.49
N ARG A 109 6.92 12.60 14.68
CA ARG A 109 6.32 13.90 14.98
C ARG A 109 4.79 13.85 15.15
N ARG A 110 4.16 12.75 14.73
CA ARG A 110 2.75 12.44 14.96
C ARG A 110 2.35 12.28 16.43
N PHE A 111 3.30 12.11 17.36
CA PHE A 111 2.99 12.03 18.80
C PHE A 111 2.28 13.29 19.37
N VAL A 112 2.25 14.41 18.65
CA VAL A 112 1.62 15.68 19.07
C VAL A 112 0.17 15.84 18.56
N GLY A 113 -0.53 14.74 18.24
CA GLY A 113 -1.93 14.80 17.83
C GLY A 113 -2.16 15.45 16.46
N GLN A 114 -1.17 15.38 15.56
CA GLN A 114 -1.36 15.76 14.17
C GLN A 114 -2.07 14.63 13.42
N SER A 115 -3.24 14.92 12.85
CA SER A 115 -3.98 13.99 11.97
C SER A 115 -3.50 14.11 10.52
N ASN A 116 -3.76 13.10 9.69
CA ASN A 116 -3.71 13.30 8.24
C ASN A 116 -4.93 14.13 7.81
N ASN A 117 -5.08 14.28 6.50
CA ASN A 117 -6.34 14.67 5.92
C ASN A 117 -7.45 13.71 6.39
N LEU A 118 -8.62 14.26 6.75
CA LEU A 118 -9.76 13.47 7.26
C LEU A 118 -10.17 12.34 6.31
N MET A 119 -10.04 12.54 4.99
CA MET A 119 -10.42 11.55 3.99
C MET A 119 -9.50 10.32 4.00
N ILE A 120 -8.26 10.50 4.46
CA ILE A 120 -7.29 9.42 4.59
C ILE A 120 -7.50 8.70 5.92
N ASP A 121 -7.55 9.44 7.03
CA ASP A 121 -7.71 8.83 8.36
C ASP A 121 -9.04 8.09 8.51
N SER A 122 -10.12 8.56 7.87
CA SER A 122 -11.46 7.96 8.01
C SER A 122 -11.64 6.64 7.26
N ILE A 123 -10.78 6.33 6.29
CA ILE A 123 -10.89 5.09 5.48
C ILE A 123 -9.87 4.02 5.90
N LEU A 124 -8.90 4.39 6.74
CA LEU A 124 -7.99 3.44 7.36
C LEU A 124 -8.72 2.68 8.49
N THR A 125 -8.54 1.36 8.49
CA THR A 125 -8.99 0.47 9.56
C THR A 125 -8.21 0.77 10.84
N VAL A 126 -6.90 0.93 10.71
CA VAL A 126 -5.99 1.35 11.79
C VAL A 126 -4.72 1.92 11.17
N THR A 127 -4.07 2.83 11.89
CA THR A 127 -2.73 3.33 11.58
C THR A 127 -1.77 2.88 12.66
N THR A 128 -0.67 2.24 12.27
CA THR A 128 0.38 1.74 13.18
C THR A 128 1.69 2.50 12.96
N SER A 129 2.60 2.42 13.95
CA SER A 129 3.89 3.12 13.91
C SER A 129 5.06 2.20 13.62
N THR A 130 4.85 0.88 13.65
CA THR A 130 5.90 -0.13 13.43
C THR A 130 5.41 -1.27 12.55
N LEU A 131 6.36 -2.01 11.95
CA LEU A 131 6.05 -3.19 11.14
C LEU A 131 5.44 -4.32 11.97
N ASP A 132 5.89 -4.51 13.21
CA ASP A 132 5.36 -5.55 14.09
C ASP A 132 3.90 -5.26 14.45
N GLU A 133 3.57 -4.00 14.79
CA GLU A 133 2.19 -3.57 15.02
C GLU A 133 1.34 -3.74 13.77
N LEU A 134 1.85 -3.34 12.59
CA LEU A 134 1.13 -3.50 11.33
C LEU A 134 0.75 -4.96 11.07
N VAL A 135 1.72 -5.88 11.20
CA VAL A 135 1.49 -7.32 11.00
C VAL A 135 0.52 -7.87 12.05
N ALA A 136 0.66 -7.46 13.32
CA ALA A 136 -0.23 -7.88 14.39
C ALA A 136 -1.68 -7.46 14.13
N GLU A 137 -1.91 -6.21 13.73
CA GLU A 137 -3.24 -5.67 13.43
C GLU A 137 -3.88 -6.34 12.21
N ILE A 138 -3.12 -6.58 11.14
CA ILE A 138 -3.63 -7.32 9.97
C ILE A 138 -4.05 -8.73 10.39
N ASN A 139 -3.19 -9.45 11.09
CA ASN A 139 -3.50 -10.80 11.56
C ASN A 139 -4.72 -10.81 12.48
N GLN A 140 -4.79 -9.89 13.44
CA GLN A 140 -5.94 -9.76 14.32
C GLN A 140 -7.24 -9.50 13.55
N TYR A 141 -7.22 -8.59 12.57
CA TYR A 141 -8.38 -8.30 11.73
C TYR A 141 -8.92 -9.56 11.04
N PHE A 142 -8.04 -10.34 10.41
CA PHE A 142 -8.43 -11.55 9.67
C PHE A 142 -8.68 -12.78 10.55
N LEU A 143 -8.18 -12.82 11.79
CA LEU A 143 -8.50 -13.85 12.78
C LEU A 143 -9.91 -13.69 13.37
N VAL A 144 -10.38 -12.44 13.52
CA VAL A 144 -11.62 -12.11 14.23
C VAL A 144 -12.81 -11.96 13.28
N LEU A 145 -12.58 -11.87 11.96
CA LEU A 145 -13.65 -12.00 10.98
C LEU A 145 -14.33 -13.37 11.20
N PRO A 146 -15.64 -13.41 11.53
CA PRO A 146 -16.36 -14.66 11.48
C PRO A 146 -16.14 -15.22 10.09
N THR A 147 -15.90 -16.53 10.00
CA THR A 147 -16.05 -17.29 8.76
C THR A 147 -17.49 -17.11 8.30
N VAL A 148 -17.79 -15.98 7.66
CA VAL A 148 -19.07 -15.74 7.00
C VAL A 148 -18.99 -16.50 5.69
N VAL A 149 -19.33 -17.78 5.83
CA VAL A 149 -20.04 -18.67 4.90
C VAL A 149 -19.60 -18.57 3.42
N ALA A 150 -19.05 -19.69 2.97
CA ALA A 150 -18.82 -20.08 1.57
C ALA A 150 -20.02 -19.84 0.64
#